data_AF-A0A936AF99-F1
#
_entry.id   AF-A0A936AF99-F1
#
_cell.length_a   1.000
_cell.length_b   1.000
_cell.length_c   1.000
_cell.angle_alpha   90.00
_cell.angle_beta   90.00
_cell.angle_gamma   90.00
#
_symmetry.space_group_name_H-M   'P 1'
#
loop_
_entity.id
_entity.type
_entity.pdbx_description
1 polymer ?
#
loop_
_entity_poly.entity_id
_entity_poly.type
_entity_poly.pdbx_seq_one_letter_code
_entity_poly.pdbx_strand_id
1 'polypeptide(L)'
;MVLNFANLITPDEQRVLLDLMARAVAGQSGVLAETGRVVTTALVRQTDFVDAVHPRALAGLRLSRLRPGMPAGVLVDEPLMGDSSLMRNDVAFMLFLNEPDGYEGGELQLDGERQRDTLETARTVAAVLPGWHNATSAPGAAR
;
A
#
# COMPACT_ATOMS: atom_id res chain seq x y z
N MET A 1 -0.70 12.73 5.21
CA MET A 1 -2.12 12.31 5.40
C MET A 1 -2.14 10.83 5.70
N VAL A 2 -2.89 10.41 6.72
CA VAL A 2 -3.10 8.99 7.05
C VAL A 2 -4.54 8.66 6.66
N LEU A 3 -4.75 8.01 5.50
CA LEU A 3 -6.05 7.39 5.22
C LEU A 3 -6.07 6.05 5.93
N ASN A 4 -7.21 5.62 6.45
CA ASN A 4 -7.38 4.30 7.01
C ASN A 4 -8.57 3.55 6.45
N PHE A 5 -8.71 2.24 6.71
CA PHE A 5 -9.86 1.49 6.21
C PHE A 5 -11.20 2.14 6.58
N ALA A 6 -11.33 2.70 7.78
CA ALA A 6 -12.57 3.32 8.25
C ALA A 6 -12.96 4.58 7.47
N ASN A 7 -12.00 5.25 6.81
CA ASN A 7 -12.28 6.41 5.96
C ASN A 7 -12.13 6.13 4.46
N LEU A 8 -11.32 5.16 4.04
CA LEU A 8 -11.01 4.88 2.63
C LEU A 8 -12.05 3.95 1.98
N ILE A 9 -12.38 2.84 2.64
CA ILE A 9 -13.24 1.79 2.08
C ILE A 9 -14.45 1.50 2.98
N THR A 10 -15.54 1.05 2.38
CA THR A 10 -16.73 0.62 3.12
C THR A 10 -16.51 -0.75 3.78
N PRO A 11 -17.30 -1.12 4.81
CA PRO A 11 -17.26 -2.47 5.39
C PRO A 11 -17.51 -3.59 4.36
N ASP A 12 -18.30 -3.31 3.32
CA ASP A 12 -18.57 -4.27 2.25
C ASP A 12 -17.35 -4.42 1.33
N GLU A 13 -16.72 -3.32 0.92
CA GLU A 13 -15.46 -3.34 0.17
C GLU A 13 -14.34 -4.02 0.96
N GLN A 14 -14.28 -3.83 2.28
CA GLN A 14 -13.36 -4.56 3.15
C GLN A 14 -13.57 -6.08 3.07
N ARG A 15 -14.81 -6.56 3.17
CA ARG A 15 -15.10 -8.00 3.05
C ARG A 15 -14.70 -8.54 1.68
N VAL A 16 -14.95 -7.78 0.61
CA VAL A 16 -14.53 -8.13 -0.75
C VAL A 16 -13.01 -8.23 -0.85
N LEU A 17 -12.27 -7.25 -0.31
CA LEU A 17 -10.80 -7.29 -0.33
C LEU A 17 -10.23 -8.48 0.44
N LEU A 18 -10.80 -8.82 1.59
CA LEU A 18 -10.37 -10.00 2.37
C LEU A 18 -10.64 -11.33 1.63
N ASP A 19 -11.78 -11.45 0.94
CA ASP A 19 -12.05 -12.62 0.08
C ASP A 19 -11.05 -12.70 -1.08
N LEU A 20 -10.82 -11.59 -1.76
CA LEU A 20 -9.83 -11.50 -2.84
C LEU A 20 -8.44 -11.92 -2.36
N MET A 21 -8.03 -11.51 -1.16
CA MET A 21 -6.76 -11.96 -0.59
C MET A 21 -6.71 -13.46 -0.37
N ALA A 22 -7.76 -14.06 0.21
CA ALA A 22 -7.82 -15.50 0.42
C ALA A 22 -7.69 -16.26 -0.93
N ARG A 23 -8.33 -15.74 -1.97
CA ARG A 23 -8.23 -16.26 -3.35
C ARG A 23 -6.83 -16.09 -3.95
N ALA A 24 -6.16 -14.96 -3.72
CA ALA A 24 -4.76 -14.75 -4.12
C ALA A 24 -3.82 -15.75 -3.43
N VAL A 25 -4.02 -16.00 -2.13
CA VAL A 25 -3.24 -16.99 -1.38
C VAL A 25 -3.46 -18.41 -1.92
N ALA A 26 -4.68 -18.71 -2.36
CA ALA A 26 -5.03 -19.97 -3.03
C ALA A 26 -4.53 -20.06 -4.49
N GLY A 27 -3.84 -19.03 -5.02
CA GLY A 27 -3.27 -19.03 -6.36
C GLY A 27 -4.28 -18.80 -7.48
N GLN A 28 -5.44 -18.21 -7.18
CA GLN A 28 -6.46 -17.92 -8.21
C GLN A 28 -6.03 -16.76 -9.11
N SER A 29 -6.41 -16.84 -10.39
CA SER A 29 -6.17 -15.78 -11.36
C SER A 29 -7.21 -14.65 -11.26
N GLY A 30 -6.89 -13.48 -11.84
CA GLY A 30 -7.81 -12.33 -11.91
C GLY A 30 -7.92 -11.50 -10.62
N VAL A 31 -7.41 -12.00 -9.49
CA VAL A 31 -7.47 -11.32 -8.19
C VAL A 31 -6.85 -9.91 -8.24
N LEU A 32 -5.69 -9.77 -8.87
CA LEU A 32 -4.99 -8.48 -8.94
C LEU A 32 -5.81 -7.39 -9.63
N ALA A 33 -6.46 -7.74 -10.75
CA ALA A 33 -7.28 -6.79 -11.51
C ALA A 33 -8.52 -6.36 -10.72
N GLU A 34 -9.15 -7.30 -10.02
CA GLU A 34 -10.33 -7.02 -9.21
C GLU A 34 -10.00 -6.18 -7.97
N THR A 35 -8.91 -6.51 -7.27
CA THR A 35 -8.38 -5.70 -6.16
C THR A 35 -8.03 -4.29 -6.64
N GLY A 36 -7.36 -4.18 -7.80
CA GLY A 36 -7.09 -2.93 -8.50
C GLY A 36 -8.32 -2.06 -8.62
N ARG A 37 -9.39 -2.61 -9.19
CA ARG A 37 -10.65 -1.89 -9.41
C ARG A 37 -11.26 -1.40 -8.10
N VAL A 38 -11.33 -2.24 -7.07
CA VAL A 38 -11.94 -1.89 -5.77
C VAL A 38 -11.16 -0.74 -5.12
N VAL A 39 -9.84 -0.88 -4.99
CA VAL A 39 -9.00 0.11 -4.30
C VAL A 39 -8.93 1.42 -5.08
N THR A 40 -8.77 1.38 -6.41
CA THR A 40 -8.77 2.60 -7.24
C THR A 40 -10.11 3.34 -7.14
N THR A 41 -11.23 2.62 -7.18
CA THR A 41 -12.57 3.23 -7.02
C THR A 41 -12.72 3.90 -5.66
N ALA A 42 -12.24 3.25 -4.60
CA ALA A 42 -12.26 3.82 -3.25
C ALA A 42 -11.38 5.07 -3.15
N LEU A 43 -10.17 5.06 -3.71
CA LEU A 43 -9.24 6.18 -3.67
C LEU A 43 -9.80 7.44 -4.36
N VAL A 44 -10.32 7.30 -5.58
CA VAL A 44 -10.83 8.46 -6.34
C VAL A 44 -12.15 9.01 -5.76
N ARG A 45 -12.83 8.24 -4.90
CA ARG A 45 -14.02 8.68 -4.15
C ARG A 45 -13.64 9.52 -2.94
N GLN A 46 -12.42 9.43 -2.43
CA GLN A 46 -11.97 10.19 -1.26
C GLN A 46 -11.56 11.61 -1.64
N THR A 47 -12.38 12.59 -1.31
CA THR A 47 -12.11 14.01 -1.57
C THR A 47 -10.77 14.44 -1.00
N ASP A 48 -10.47 14.10 0.27
CA ASP A 48 -9.21 14.46 0.92
C ASP A 48 -7.98 13.90 0.17
N PHE A 49 -8.09 12.71 -0.42
CA PHE A 49 -7.03 12.14 -1.25
C PHE A 49 -6.88 12.88 -2.57
N VAL A 50 -7.98 13.12 -3.27
CA VAL A 50 -7.98 13.81 -4.57
C VAL A 50 -7.46 15.24 -4.43
N ASP A 51 -7.84 15.94 -3.36
CA ASP A 51 -7.42 17.30 -3.08
C ASP A 51 -5.97 17.37 -2.58
N ALA A 52 -5.49 16.37 -1.85
CA ALA A 52 -4.10 16.37 -1.38
C ALA A 52 -3.10 15.95 -2.47
N VAL A 53 -3.48 15.03 -3.35
CA VAL A 53 -2.55 14.37 -4.29
C VAL A 53 -2.72 14.86 -5.73
N HIS A 54 -3.89 15.41 -6.08
CA HIS A 54 -4.23 15.85 -7.44
C HIS A 54 -3.80 14.82 -8.53
N PRO A 55 -4.28 13.57 -8.44
CA PRO A 55 -3.76 12.48 -9.26
C PRO A 55 -4.02 12.72 -10.76
N ARG A 56 -2.94 12.82 -11.54
CA ARG A 56 -3.03 12.83 -13.03
C ARG A 56 -3.28 11.43 -13.59
N ALA A 57 -2.69 10.41 -12.96
CA ALA A 57 -2.81 9.01 -13.32
C ALA A 57 -2.50 8.14 -12.10
N LEU A 58 -3.00 6.91 -12.10
CA LEU A 58 -2.70 5.91 -11.07
C LEU A 58 -2.00 4.73 -11.72
N ALA A 59 -0.85 4.34 -11.17
CA ALA A 59 -0.15 3.13 -11.59
C ALA A 59 -0.95 1.88 -11.20
N GLY A 60 -0.72 0.78 -11.93
CA GLY A 60 -1.30 -0.52 -11.59
C GLY A 60 -0.87 -0.96 -10.19
N LEU A 61 -1.81 -1.45 -9.38
CA LEU A 61 -1.51 -1.91 -8.04
C LEU A 61 -0.60 -3.14 -8.06
N ARG A 62 0.23 -3.25 -7.02
CA ARG A 62 1.04 -4.43 -6.73
C ARG A 62 0.55 -5.05 -5.43
N LEU A 63 0.48 -6.38 -5.40
CA LEU A 63 0.20 -7.14 -4.19
C LEU A 63 1.49 -7.77 -3.70
N SER A 64 1.84 -7.48 -2.45
CA SER A 64 3.04 -7.99 -1.80
C SER A 64 2.63 -8.80 -0.57
N ARG A 65 3.26 -9.96 -0.38
CA ARG A 65 3.12 -10.78 0.83
C ARG A 65 4.50 -11.05 1.44
N LEU A 66 4.73 -10.50 2.62
CA LEU A 66 5.87 -10.74 3.48
C LEU A 66 5.59 -11.97 4.36
N ARG A 67 6.60 -12.79 4.57
CA ARG A 67 6.53 -13.99 5.42
C ARG A 67 7.64 -13.95 6.45
N PRO A 68 7.45 -14.56 7.63
CA PRO A 68 8.49 -14.62 8.65
C PRO A 68 9.81 -15.10 8.06
N GLY A 69 10.90 -14.41 8.42
CA GLY A 69 12.25 -14.71 7.93
C GLY A 69 12.58 -14.15 6.54
N MET A 70 11.66 -13.45 5.86
CA MET A 70 12.02 -12.66 4.68
C MET A 70 12.93 -11.49 5.08
N PRO A 71 14.05 -11.26 4.36
CA PRO A 71 14.96 -10.17 4.68
C PRO A 71 14.28 -8.82 4.48
N ALA A 72 14.44 -7.98 5.50
CA ALA A 72 14.13 -6.57 5.46
C ALA A 72 15.06 -5.85 4.48
N GLY A 73 14.54 -5.44 3.33
CA GLY A 73 15.28 -4.62 2.37
C GLY A 73 14.89 -3.16 2.45
N VAL A 74 15.83 -2.27 2.15
CA VAL A 74 15.52 -0.88 1.82
C VAL A 74 15.00 -0.86 0.38
N LEU A 75 13.76 -0.40 0.20
CA LEU A 75 13.17 -0.17 -1.12
C LEU A 75 13.19 1.32 -1.42
N VAL A 76 13.80 1.69 -2.54
CA VAL A 76 13.70 3.03 -3.13
C VAL A 76 12.81 2.92 -4.35
N ASP A 77 11.77 3.75 -4.40
CA ASP A 77 10.87 3.77 -5.55
C ASP A 77 11.57 4.35 -6.79
N GLU A 78 11.27 3.76 -7.96
CA GLU A 78 11.76 4.29 -9.22
C GLU A 78 11.07 5.64 -9.53
N PRO A 79 11.81 6.68 -9.94
CA PRO A 79 11.24 8.00 -10.19
C PRO A 79 10.34 8.04 -11.44
N LEU A 80 10.54 7.10 -12.36
CA LEU A 80 9.74 6.92 -13.57
C LEU A 80 9.30 5.45 -13.65
N MET A 81 8.03 5.22 -13.97
CA MET A 81 7.43 3.90 -14.14
C MET A 81 6.83 3.73 -15.53
N GLY A 82 6.78 2.49 -16.01
CA GLY A 82 6.19 2.12 -17.30
C GLY A 82 7.21 2.04 -18.44
N ASP A 83 6.90 1.25 -19.47
CA ASP A 83 7.85 1.00 -20.57
C ASP A 83 7.65 1.98 -21.74
N SER A 84 6.43 2.05 -22.28
CA SER A 84 6.09 2.85 -23.46
C SER A 84 5.45 4.20 -23.13
N SER A 85 4.83 4.31 -21.96
CA SER A 85 4.28 5.55 -21.43
C SER A 85 4.86 5.78 -20.06
N LEU A 86 5.92 6.59 -20.00
CA LEU A 86 6.59 6.92 -18.76
C LEU A 86 5.66 7.77 -17.88
N MET A 87 5.44 7.30 -16.66
CA MET A 87 4.73 8.00 -15.60
C MET A 87 5.75 8.42 -14.55
N ARG A 88 5.73 9.69 -14.13
CA ARG A 88 6.52 10.13 -12.98
C ARG A 88 5.87 9.65 -11.69
N ASN A 89 6.66 9.03 -10.82
CA ASN A 89 6.20 8.57 -9.53
C ASN A 89 6.30 9.70 -8.51
N ASP A 90 5.24 10.50 -8.38
CA ASP A 90 5.20 11.65 -7.48
C ASP A 90 4.76 11.29 -6.07
N VAL A 91 3.85 10.31 -5.97
CA VAL A 91 3.23 9.89 -4.72
C VAL A 91 3.11 8.38 -4.66
N ALA A 92 3.66 7.78 -3.62
CA ALA A 92 3.44 6.37 -3.29
C ALA A 92 2.27 6.21 -2.30
N PHE A 93 1.57 5.10 -2.43
CA PHE A 93 0.46 4.69 -1.56
C PHE A 93 0.61 3.20 -1.22
N MET A 94 0.45 2.85 0.06
CA MET A 94 0.47 1.47 0.51
C MET A 94 -0.77 1.17 1.36
N LEU A 95 -1.49 0.09 1.05
CA LEU A 95 -2.65 -0.36 1.81
C LEU A 95 -2.29 -1.63 2.60
N PHE A 96 -2.40 -1.59 3.93
CA PHE A 96 -2.12 -2.73 4.80
C PHE A 96 -3.40 -3.54 5.00
N LEU A 97 -3.44 -4.79 4.57
CA LEU A 97 -4.68 -5.58 4.61
C LEU A 97 -4.81 -6.49 5.84
N ASN A 98 -3.75 -6.64 6.61
CA ASN A 98 -3.76 -7.36 7.89
C ASN A 98 -3.84 -6.38 9.06
N GLU A 99 -4.46 -6.84 10.15
CA GLU A 99 -4.39 -6.17 11.43
C GLU A 99 -2.94 -6.22 11.97
N PRO A 100 -2.42 -5.13 12.56
CA PRO A 100 -1.07 -5.10 13.12
C PRO A 100 -0.89 -6.06 14.28
N ASP A 101 -1.92 -6.25 15.10
CA ASP A 101 -1.91 -7.27 16.16
C ASP A 101 -1.90 -8.70 15.60
N GLY A 102 -2.14 -8.86 14.29
CA GLY A 102 -2.10 -10.13 13.57
C GLY A 102 -0.70 -10.56 13.13
N TYR A 103 0.34 -9.75 13.37
CA TYR A 103 1.72 -10.09 13.04
C TYR A 103 2.75 -9.43 13.96
N GLU A 104 3.91 -10.06 14.10
CA GLU A 104 5.06 -9.49 14.81
C GLU A 104 6.04 -8.90 13.78
N GLY A 105 6.56 -7.69 14.04
CA GLY A 105 7.43 -6.96 13.12
C GLY A 105 6.69 -6.35 11.92
N GLY A 106 7.30 -6.28 10.73
CA GLY A 106 6.61 -5.84 9.50
C GLY A 106 6.24 -4.34 9.43
N GLU A 107 6.74 -3.54 10.36
CA GLU A 107 6.62 -2.08 10.37
C GLU A 107 7.19 -1.47 9.09
N LEU A 108 6.56 -0.39 8.61
CA LEU A 108 7.12 0.40 7.52
C LEU A 108 7.95 1.53 8.12
N GLN A 109 9.26 1.45 7.97
CA GLN A 109 10.18 2.52 8.33
C GLN A 109 10.42 3.40 7.11
N LEU A 110 10.21 4.70 7.27
CA LEU A 110 10.42 5.71 6.24
C LEU A 110 11.65 6.54 6.60
N ASP A 111 12.70 6.48 5.78
CA ASP A 111 13.79 7.44 5.87
C ASP A 111 13.50 8.65 4.97
N GLY A 112 13.28 9.83 5.56
CA GLY A 112 13.31 11.11 4.87
C GLY A 112 14.61 11.87 5.12
N GLU A 113 14.88 12.92 4.33
CA GLU A 113 16.13 13.72 4.43
C GLU A 113 16.38 14.34 5.81
N ARG A 114 15.31 14.59 6.60
CA ARG A 114 15.38 15.27 7.90
C ARG A 114 15.02 14.40 9.10
N GLN A 115 14.27 13.32 8.90
CA GLN A 115 13.70 12.54 9.99
C GLN A 115 13.39 11.12 9.54
N ARG A 116 13.61 10.16 10.45
CA ARG A 116 13.06 8.80 10.33
C ARG A 116 11.72 8.76 11.03
N ASP A 117 10.71 8.33 10.30
CA ASP A 117 9.39 8.06 10.86
C ASP A 117 9.15 6.55 10.78
N THR A 118 8.91 5.93 11.94
CA THR A 118 8.44 4.54 12.01
C THR A 118 6.92 4.55 12.01
N LEU A 119 6.32 3.89 11.02
CA LEU A 119 4.89 3.68 10.97
C LEU A 119 4.56 2.25 11.42
N GLU A 120 4.28 2.11 12.72
CA GLU A 120 3.53 0.98 13.29
C GLU A 120 2.05 1.19 12.93
N THR A 121 1.65 0.73 11.75
CA THR A 121 0.31 1.07 11.25
C THR A 121 -0.79 0.21 11.87
N ALA A 122 -1.36 0.73 12.96
CA ALA A 122 -2.73 0.46 13.43
C ALA A 122 -3.71 0.45 12.25
N ARG A 123 -4.56 -0.59 12.13
CA ARG A 123 -5.67 -0.73 11.16
C ARG A 123 -5.49 0.06 9.86
N THR A 124 -4.79 -0.57 8.95
CA THR A 124 -4.70 -0.19 7.55
C THR A 124 -4.46 1.29 7.31
N VAL A 125 -3.20 1.73 7.31
CA VAL A 125 -2.86 3.10 6.96
C VAL A 125 -2.38 3.19 5.53
N ALA A 126 -2.96 4.10 4.76
CA ALA A 126 -2.35 4.67 3.58
C ALA A 126 -1.36 5.75 3.98
N ALA A 127 -0.07 5.49 3.75
CA ALA A 127 0.92 6.55 3.74
C ALA A 127 0.96 7.17 2.34
N VAL A 128 0.66 8.47 2.26
CA VAL A 128 0.91 9.29 1.06
C VAL A 128 2.32 9.85 1.21
N LEU A 129 3.23 9.39 0.37
CA LEU A 129 4.66 9.68 0.46
C LEU A 129 5.12 10.39 -0.80
N PRO A 130 5.92 11.48 -0.73
CA PRO A 130 6.62 11.99 -1.92
C PRO A 130 7.39 10.86 -2.66
N GLY A 131 7.67 10.99 -3.95
CA GLY A 131 8.26 9.90 -4.76
C GLY A 131 9.64 9.36 -4.33
N TRP A 132 10.27 9.92 -3.30
CA TRP A 132 11.61 9.55 -2.82
C TRP A 132 11.57 9.18 -1.33
N HIS A 133 11.38 7.90 -1.02
CA HIS A 133 11.51 7.37 0.35
C HIS A 133 12.25 6.04 0.33
N ASN A 134 13.00 5.79 1.40
CA ASN A 134 13.42 4.45 1.75
C ASN A 134 12.32 3.80 2.58
N ALA A 135 11.77 2.70 2.12
CA ALA A 135 10.89 1.84 2.89
C ALA A 135 11.67 0.64 3.40
N THR A 136 11.75 0.45 4.72
CA THR A 136 12.36 -0.75 5.32
C THR A 136 11.31 -1.50 6.14
N SER A 137 11.16 -2.80 5.92
CA SER A 137 10.33 -3.67 6.76
C SER A 137 11.11 -4.12 8.00
N ALA A 138 10.53 -4.19 9.21
CA ALA A 138 11.26 -4.74 10.37
C ALA A 138 11.52 -6.28 10.23
N PRO A 139 12.60 -6.84 10.83
CA PRO A 139 12.87 -8.28 10.84
C PRO A 139 11.71 -9.08 11.47
N GLY A 140 11.46 -10.30 10.98
CA GLY A 140 10.43 -11.21 11.52
C GLY A 140 9.04 -11.10 10.89
N ALA A 141 8.85 -10.16 9.96
CA ALA A 141 7.56 -9.78 9.38
C ALA A 141 6.74 -10.92 8.74
N ALA A 142 5.49 -11.10 9.19
CA ALA A 142 4.42 -11.74 8.42
C ALA A 142 3.42 -10.67 7.97
N ARG A 143 3.21 -10.43 6.67
CA ARG A 143 2.22 -9.45 6.22
C ARG A 143 1.68 -9.73 4.82
#